data_AF-C1G7D0-F1
#
_entry.id   AF-C1G7D0-F1
#
_cell.length_a   1.000
_cell.length_b   1.000
_cell.length_c   1.000
_cell.angle_alpha   90.00
_cell.angle_beta   90.00
_cell.angle_gamma   90.00
#
_symmetry.space_group_name_H-M   'P 1'
#
loop_
_entity.id
_entity.type
_entity.pdbx_description
1 polymer ?
#
loop_
_entity_poly.entity_id
_entity_poly.type
_entity_poly.pdbx_seq_one_letter_code
_entity_poly.pdbx_strand_id
1 'polypeptide(L)'
;MESLQQTLQTNLLIPLQSYLKPITLNLPEHFSDIFVSLLGEHCYTTLIGSLDVTSDPACVRLAISKFLGIAIVSLSSIVKVPQILKILSSRSSAGISFTSYALETTSLLIILSYNTRQKFPFSTYGESALVAVQDVVIGVLVLLFSGHPAGAAAFVVAVAGVVYALLLSGETIVDQTTMGYLQAGTGLLGMSSKVPQIVTVWKQGGTGQLSAVAVFGYLLGSISRIFTTLQEVNDKLILYNFMAGFSLNLTLALQMIYYWKSPVNAPAKKSKTKKLEDEGSSDTWC
;
A
#
# COMPACT_ATOMS: atom_id res chain seq x y z
N MET A 1 -3.23 23.91 12.07
CA MET A 1 -2.22 23.05 12.73
C MET A 1 -1.75 23.71 14.02
N GLU A 2 -1.39 25.00 14.01
CA GLU A 2 -0.98 25.74 15.21
C GLU A 2 -2.03 25.72 16.33
N SER A 3 -3.33 25.87 16.02
CA SER A 3 -4.41 25.72 17.00
C SER A 3 -4.47 24.32 17.64
N LEU A 4 -4.22 23.27 16.85
CA LEU A 4 -4.19 21.89 17.33
C LEU A 4 -2.95 21.65 18.19
N GLN A 5 -1.77 22.15 17.77
CA GLN A 5 -0.54 22.08 18.55
C GLN A 5 -0.69 22.79 19.89
N GLN A 6 -1.28 23.97 19.91
CA GLN A 6 -1.52 24.73 21.13
C GLN A 6 -2.54 24.03 22.04
N THR A 7 -3.58 23.41 21.47
CA THR A 7 -4.52 22.57 22.23
C THR A 7 -3.82 21.34 22.83
N LEU A 8 -2.94 20.69 22.06
CA LEU A 8 -2.21 19.50 22.48
C LEU A 8 -1.17 19.83 23.55
N GLN A 9 -0.43 20.93 23.39
CA GLN A 9 0.52 21.44 24.36
C GLN A 9 -0.18 21.78 25.68
N THR A 10 -1.27 22.56 25.61
CA THR A 10 -1.93 23.11 26.80
C THR A 10 -2.75 22.06 27.56
N ASN A 11 -3.49 21.21 26.84
CA ASN A 11 -4.45 20.29 27.47
C ASN A 11 -3.90 18.89 27.72
N LEU A 12 -2.86 18.46 27.01
CA LEU A 12 -2.25 17.14 27.21
C LEU A 12 -0.84 17.27 27.75
N LEU A 13 0.04 17.97 27.03
CA LEU A 13 1.47 17.87 27.29
C LEU A 13 1.92 18.58 28.57
N ILE A 14 1.41 19.78 28.87
CA ILE A 14 1.73 20.51 30.12
C ILE A 14 1.29 19.71 31.38
N PRO A 15 0.06 19.18 31.47
CA PRO A 15 -0.36 18.34 32.60
C PRO A 15 0.48 17.06 32.75
N LEU A 16 0.88 16.46 31.64
CA LEU A 16 1.62 15.20 31.60
C LEU A 16 3.15 15.40 31.72
N GLN A 17 3.66 16.63 31.56
CA GLN A 17 5.09 16.92 31.50
C GLN A 17 5.82 16.47 32.76
N SER A 18 5.19 16.61 33.93
CA SER A 18 5.71 16.17 35.23
C SER A 18 5.91 14.65 35.32
N TYR A 19 5.13 13.88 34.55
CA TYR A 19 5.23 12.42 34.49
C TYR A 19 6.14 11.95 33.34
N LEU A 20 6.16 12.65 32.20
CA LEU A 20 6.97 12.25 31.04
C LEU A 20 8.43 12.67 31.13
N LYS A 21 8.77 13.84 31.70
CA LYS A 21 10.17 14.27 31.83
C LYS A 21 11.10 13.24 32.49
N PRO A 22 10.76 12.60 33.63
CA PRO A 22 11.64 11.60 34.21
C PRO A 22 11.75 10.33 33.34
N ILE A 23 10.77 10.05 32.50
CA ILE A 23 10.78 8.90 31.57
C ILE A 23 11.63 9.23 30.33
N THR A 24 11.52 10.45 29.79
CA THR A 24 12.30 10.87 28.62
C THR A 24 13.77 11.10 28.95
N LEU A 25 14.09 11.56 30.17
CA LEU A 25 15.48 11.74 30.61
C LEU A 25 16.19 10.42 30.95
N ASN A 26 15.44 9.39 31.37
CA ASN A 26 15.97 8.05 31.64
C ASN A 26 15.76 7.09 30.47
N LEU A 27 15.50 7.63 29.27
CA LEU A 27 15.32 6.80 28.09
C LEU A 27 16.63 6.06 27.78
N PRO A 28 16.61 4.72 27.62
CA PRO A 28 17.84 3.97 27.33
C PRO A 28 18.53 4.48 26.06
N GLU A 29 19.88 4.49 26.05
CA GLU A 29 20.69 5.06 24.96
C GLU A 29 20.31 4.51 23.57
N HIS A 30 19.94 3.22 23.50
CA HIS A 30 19.50 2.59 22.26
C HIS A 30 18.25 3.25 21.67
N PHE A 31 17.30 3.67 22.51
CA PHE A 31 16.09 4.33 22.04
C PHE A 31 16.33 5.80 21.70
N SER A 32 17.15 6.52 22.48
CA SER A 32 17.51 7.89 22.14
C SER A 32 18.23 7.96 20.80
N ASP A 33 19.13 7.02 20.52
CA ASP A 33 19.87 6.98 19.25
C ASP A 33 18.94 6.69 18.06
N ILE A 34 17.95 5.81 18.24
CA ILE A 34 16.92 5.55 17.22
C ILE A 34 16.13 6.83 16.94
N PHE A 35 15.67 7.54 17.97
CA PHE A 35 14.89 8.77 17.77
C PHE A 35 15.72 9.92 17.21
N VAL A 36 16.98 10.07 17.64
CA VAL A 36 17.92 11.05 17.08
C VAL A 36 18.22 10.72 15.62
N SER A 37 18.44 9.45 15.28
CA SER A 37 18.65 9.03 13.89
C SER A 37 17.40 9.24 13.01
N LEU A 38 16.20 9.16 13.59
CA LEU A 38 14.93 9.27 12.86
C LEU A 38 14.48 10.72 12.67
N LEU A 39 14.61 11.54 13.70
CA LEU A 39 14.10 12.92 13.78
C LEU A 39 15.18 13.98 13.58
N GLY A 40 16.45 13.63 13.80
CA GLY A 40 17.56 14.57 13.93
C GLY A 40 17.69 15.10 15.37
N GLU A 41 18.91 15.49 15.74
CA GLU A 41 19.26 15.95 17.10
C GLU A 41 18.42 17.17 17.55
N HIS A 42 18.20 18.13 16.64
CA HIS A 42 17.39 19.32 16.89
C HIS A 42 15.92 18.99 17.19
N CYS A 43 15.29 18.15 16.38
CA CYS A 43 13.89 17.79 16.59
C CYS A 43 13.72 16.82 17.77
N TYR A 44 14.70 15.95 18.02
CA TYR A 44 14.69 15.08 19.20
C TYR A 44 14.72 15.89 20.50
N THR A 45 15.66 16.83 20.62
CA THR A 45 15.79 17.66 21.82
C THR A 45 14.57 18.54 22.05
N THR A 46 14.01 19.12 20.98
CA THR A 46 12.81 19.97 21.05
C THR A 46 11.55 19.17 21.43
N LEU A 47 11.29 18.03 20.77
CA LEU A 47 10.05 17.29 20.96
C LEU A 47 10.10 16.29 22.13
N ILE A 48 11.20 15.54 22.30
CA ILE A 48 11.31 14.49 23.32
C ILE A 48 12.00 15.02 24.58
N GLY A 49 13.04 15.84 24.43
CA GLY A 49 13.76 16.44 25.56
C GLY A 49 12.92 17.48 26.30
N SER A 50 12.47 18.53 25.60
CA SER A 50 11.69 19.62 26.20
C SER A 50 10.18 19.37 26.25
N LEU A 51 9.66 18.38 25.50
CA LEU A 51 8.21 18.19 25.30
C LEU A 51 7.54 19.48 24.83
N ASP A 52 8.12 20.10 23.80
CA ASP A 52 7.59 21.31 23.19
C ASP A 52 7.19 21.06 21.73
N VAL A 53 5.89 21.11 21.49
CA VAL A 53 5.26 20.82 20.19
C VAL A 53 4.85 22.14 19.50
N THR A 54 5.13 23.29 20.12
CA THR A 54 4.73 24.63 19.65
C THR A 54 5.92 25.42 19.11
N SER A 55 7.10 25.23 19.69
CA SER A 55 8.31 25.98 19.33
C SER A 55 8.82 25.71 17.91
N ASP A 56 8.67 24.48 17.40
CA ASP A 56 9.06 24.14 16.02
C ASP A 56 8.00 23.28 15.31
N PRO A 57 7.08 23.90 14.55
CA PRO A 57 6.04 23.16 13.84
C PRO A 57 6.56 22.30 12.69
N ALA A 58 7.78 22.53 12.19
CA ALA A 58 8.37 21.69 11.15
C ALA A 58 8.81 20.34 11.74
N CYS A 59 9.44 20.35 12.93
CA CYS A 59 9.80 19.13 13.65
C CYS A 59 8.58 18.26 13.98
N VAL A 60 7.44 18.86 14.31
CA VAL A 60 6.20 18.12 14.57
C VAL A 60 5.67 17.43 13.32
N ARG A 61 5.66 18.11 12.18
CA ARG A 61 5.23 17.52 10.91
C ARG A 61 6.15 16.38 10.47
N LEU A 62 7.46 16.57 10.64
CA LEU A 62 8.46 15.54 10.36
C LEU A 62 8.27 14.33 11.28
N ALA A 63 8.06 14.54 12.59
CA ALA A 63 7.84 13.46 13.54
C ALA A 63 6.58 12.65 13.22
N ILE A 64 5.48 13.33 12.91
CA ILE A 64 4.24 12.68 12.46
C ILE A 64 4.49 11.88 11.18
N SER A 65 5.22 12.45 10.21
CA SER A 65 5.52 11.79 8.94
C SER A 65 6.33 10.50 9.17
N LYS A 66 7.39 10.57 9.97
CA LYS A 66 8.24 9.41 10.28
C LYS A 66 7.47 8.31 11.00
N PHE A 67 6.68 8.68 12.01
CA PHE A 67 5.87 7.71 12.74
C PHE A 67 4.82 7.06 11.83
N LEU A 68 4.15 7.86 11.00
CA LEU A 68 3.18 7.36 10.04
C LEU A 68 3.82 6.42 9.01
N GLY A 69 5.01 6.77 8.50
CA GLY A 69 5.80 5.91 7.62
C GLY A 69 6.15 4.58 8.29
N ILE A 70 6.65 4.60 9.53
CA ILE A 70 6.96 3.37 10.29
C ILE A 70 5.70 2.53 10.51
N ALA A 71 4.57 3.13 10.87
CA ALA A 71 3.32 2.43 11.06
C ALA A 71 2.84 1.75 9.77
N ILE A 72 2.92 2.46 8.64
CA ILE A 72 2.57 1.95 7.31
C ILE A 72 3.48 0.77 6.94
N VAL A 73 4.80 0.91 7.08
CA VAL A 73 5.78 -0.15 6.80
C VAL A 73 5.51 -1.38 7.68
N SER A 74 5.29 -1.17 8.98
CA SER A 74 5.04 -2.24 9.94
C SER A 74 3.77 -3.01 9.60
N LEU A 75 2.67 -2.32 9.32
CA LEU A 75 1.42 -2.97 8.92
C LEU A 75 1.58 -3.75 7.62
N SER A 76 2.30 -3.17 6.65
CA SER A 76 2.55 -3.76 5.33
C SER A 76 3.33 -5.09 5.40
N SER A 77 4.10 -5.33 6.46
CA SER A 77 4.80 -6.61 6.66
C SER A 77 3.87 -7.81 6.90
N ILE A 78 2.63 -7.56 7.34
CA ILE A 78 1.68 -8.61 7.74
C ILE A 78 0.56 -8.78 6.70
N VAL A 79 0.32 -7.80 5.83
CA VAL A 79 -0.88 -7.76 4.97
C VAL A 79 -1.07 -8.99 4.06
N LYS A 80 0.01 -9.59 3.54
CA LYS A 80 -0.09 -10.78 2.67
C LYS A 80 0.14 -12.10 3.43
N VAL A 81 0.55 -12.06 4.70
CA VAL A 81 0.81 -13.25 5.53
C VAL A 81 -0.40 -14.19 5.62
N PRO A 82 -1.64 -13.72 5.85
CA PRO A 82 -2.81 -14.61 5.88
C PRO A 82 -3.01 -15.37 4.56
N GLN A 83 -2.71 -14.73 3.42
CA GLN A 83 -2.79 -15.35 2.11
C GLN A 83 -1.72 -16.44 1.94
N ILE A 84 -0.49 -16.18 2.37
CA ILE A 84 0.62 -17.16 2.35
C ILE A 84 0.24 -18.40 3.18
N LEU A 85 -0.23 -18.20 4.41
CA LEU A 85 -0.65 -19.30 5.29
C LEU A 85 -1.80 -20.10 4.68
N LYS A 86 -2.76 -19.43 4.04
CA LYS A 86 -3.89 -20.10 3.38
C LYS A 86 -3.43 -21.00 2.23
N ILE A 87 -2.50 -20.54 1.40
CA ILE A 87 -1.93 -21.35 0.30
C ILE A 87 -1.16 -22.56 0.84
N LEU A 88 -0.33 -22.36 1.87
CA LEU A 88 0.44 -23.44 2.49
C LEU A 88 -0.47 -24.49 3.14
N SER A 89 -1.53 -24.05 3.82
CA SER A 89 -2.50 -24.92 4.47
C SER A 89 -3.38 -25.67 3.47
N SER A 90 -3.81 -25.02 2.38
CA SER A 90 -4.65 -25.65 1.35
C SER A 90 -3.84 -26.51 0.38
N ARG A 91 -2.52 -26.29 0.28
CA ARG A 91 -1.63 -26.87 -0.74
C ARG A 91 -2.17 -26.65 -2.16
N SER A 92 -2.89 -25.55 -2.39
CA SER A 92 -3.58 -25.27 -3.64
C SER A 92 -3.55 -23.78 -3.97
N SER A 93 -3.34 -23.49 -5.26
CA SER A 93 -3.36 -22.14 -5.85
C SER A 93 -4.70 -21.79 -6.51
N ALA A 94 -5.74 -22.62 -6.34
CA ALA A 94 -7.04 -22.40 -6.95
C ALA A 94 -7.65 -21.03 -6.55
N GLY A 95 -8.10 -20.27 -7.54
CA GLY A 95 -8.68 -18.94 -7.36
C GLY A 95 -7.67 -17.80 -7.19
N ILE A 96 -6.37 -18.09 -7.31
CA ILE A 96 -5.30 -17.10 -7.20
C ILE A 96 -4.66 -16.90 -8.58
N SER A 97 -4.62 -15.66 -9.04
CA SER A 97 -4.03 -15.29 -10.34
C SER A 97 -2.54 -15.04 -10.20
N PHE A 98 -1.70 -15.92 -10.76
CA PHE A 98 -0.25 -15.70 -10.84
C PHE A 98 0.08 -14.40 -11.55
N THR A 99 -0.56 -14.13 -12.69
CA THR A 99 -0.32 -12.92 -13.50
C THR A 99 -0.56 -11.64 -12.71
N SER A 100 -1.59 -11.63 -11.86
CA SER A 100 -1.88 -10.46 -11.00
C SER A 100 -0.73 -10.20 -10.01
N TYR A 101 -0.23 -11.24 -9.35
CA TYR A 101 0.92 -11.12 -8.44
C TYR A 101 2.23 -10.79 -9.17
N ALA A 102 2.44 -11.30 -10.38
CA ALA A 102 3.61 -10.97 -11.19
C ALA A 102 3.60 -9.49 -11.62
N LEU A 103 2.43 -8.96 -12.02
CA LEU A 103 2.26 -7.55 -12.34
C LEU A 103 2.40 -6.65 -11.11
N GLU A 104 1.84 -7.05 -9.97
CA GLU A 104 2.00 -6.33 -8.69
C GLU A 104 3.48 -6.30 -8.28
N THR A 105 4.17 -7.44 -8.32
CA THR A 105 5.61 -7.56 -8.06
C THR A 105 6.41 -6.61 -8.95
N THR A 106 6.13 -6.61 -10.26
CA THR A 106 6.85 -5.74 -11.22
C THR A 106 6.64 -4.26 -10.90
N SER A 107 5.41 -3.88 -10.58
CA SER A 107 5.06 -2.51 -10.16
C SER A 107 5.81 -2.10 -8.90
N LEU A 108 5.85 -2.97 -7.89
CA LEU A 108 6.55 -2.71 -6.63
C LEU A 108 8.07 -2.63 -6.81
N LEU A 109 8.66 -3.44 -7.71
CA LEU A 109 10.09 -3.38 -8.04
C LEU A 109 10.46 -2.08 -8.75
N ILE A 110 9.60 -1.55 -9.63
CA ILE A 110 9.78 -0.24 -10.26
C ILE A 110 9.75 0.86 -9.19
N ILE A 111 8.74 0.83 -8.30
CA ILE A 111 8.62 1.80 -7.20
C ILE A 111 9.87 1.76 -6.32
N LEU A 112 10.31 0.57 -5.91
CA LEU A 112 11.51 0.37 -5.11
C LEU A 112 12.75 0.95 -5.81
N SER A 113 12.93 0.63 -7.09
CA SER A 113 14.10 1.05 -7.87
C SER A 113 14.14 2.56 -8.08
N TYR A 114 13.01 3.17 -8.45
CA TYR A 114 12.89 4.62 -8.62
C TYR A 114 13.24 5.35 -7.32
N ASN A 115 12.60 4.98 -6.21
CA ASN A 115 12.81 5.66 -4.93
C ASN A 115 14.25 5.49 -4.40
N THR A 116 14.85 4.31 -4.61
CA THR A 116 16.23 4.06 -4.19
C THR A 116 17.23 4.86 -5.03
N ARG A 117 17.03 4.95 -6.36
CA ARG A 117 17.88 5.76 -7.25
C ARG A 117 17.81 7.26 -6.94
N GLN A 118 16.62 7.74 -6.58
CA GLN A 118 16.41 9.11 -6.10
C GLN A 118 16.94 9.37 -4.69
N LYS A 119 17.46 8.33 -4.01
CA LYS A 119 18.00 8.39 -2.63
C LYS A 119 16.97 8.88 -1.61
N PHE A 120 15.70 8.56 -1.82
CA PHE A 120 14.66 8.89 -0.84
C PHE A 120 14.80 8.05 0.43
N PRO A 121 14.30 8.56 1.58
CA PRO A 121 14.31 7.80 2.83
C PRO A 121 13.54 6.48 2.72
N PHE A 122 14.05 5.42 3.34
CA PHE A 122 13.36 4.11 3.37
C PHE A 122 11.94 4.19 3.97
N SER A 123 11.68 5.13 4.89
CA SER A 123 10.34 5.39 5.44
C SER A 123 9.28 5.71 4.39
N THR A 124 9.67 6.19 3.20
CA THR A 124 8.75 6.53 2.11
C THR A 124 8.31 5.31 1.30
N TYR A 125 9.20 4.36 1.02
CA TYR A 125 8.95 3.26 0.09
C TYR A 125 9.15 1.86 0.71
N GLY A 126 9.53 1.77 1.99
CA GLY A 126 9.83 0.52 2.67
C GLY A 126 8.65 -0.44 2.71
N GLU A 127 7.41 0.07 2.72
CA GLU A 127 6.21 -0.74 2.55
C GLU A 127 6.21 -1.49 1.22
N SER A 128 6.63 -0.85 0.13
CA SER A 128 6.66 -1.45 -1.20
C SER A 128 7.72 -2.54 -1.27
N ALA A 129 8.86 -2.35 -0.59
CA ALA A 129 9.91 -3.37 -0.48
C ALA A 129 9.40 -4.63 0.26
N LEU A 130 8.76 -4.45 1.42
CA LEU A 130 8.24 -5.57 2.21
C LEU A 130 7.08 -6.31 1.53
N VAL A 131 6.21 -5.58 0.84
CA VAL A 131 5.12 -6.20 0.05
C VAL A 131 5.69 -6.91 -1.17
N ALA A 132 6.71 -6.37 -1.86
CA ALA A 132 7.34 -7.03 -2.99
C ALA A 132 7.90 -8.40 -2.61
N VAL A 133 8.59 -8.50 -1.47
CA VAL A 133 9.10 -9.78 -0.96
C VAL A 133 7.97 -10.78 -0.74
N GLN A 134 6.87 -10.35 -0.11
CA GLN A 134 5.71 -11.21 0.12
C GLN A 134 5.04 -11.64 -1.19
N ASP A 135 4.93 -10.76 -2.18
CA ASP A 135 4.35 -11.07 -3.49
C ASP A 135 5.21 -12.06 -4.29
N VAL A 136 6.54 -11.94 -4.21
CA VAL A 136 7.46 -12.94 -4.79
C VAL A 136 7.23 -14.30 -4.16
N VAL A 137 7.14 -14.37 -2.82
CA VAL A 137 6.84 -15.62 -2.10
C VAL A 137 5.50 -16.21 -2.57
N ILE A 138 4.46 -15.40 -2.67
CA ILE A 138 3.14 -15.86 -3.16
C ILE A 138 3.25 -16.36 -4.59
N GLY A 139 3.90 -15.62 -5.50
CA GLY A 139 4.08 -16.01 -6.90
C GLY A 139 4.78 -17.36 -7.03
N VAL A 140 5.83 -17.59 -6.25
CA VAL A 140 6.53 -18.88 -6.16
C VAL A 140 5.61 -19.99 -5.66
N LEU A 141 4.91 -19.78 -4.54
CA LEU A 141 3.99 -20.77 -3.98
C LEU A 141 2.86 -21.12 -4.95
N VAL A 142 2.31 -20.13 -5.65
CA VAL A 142 1.26 -20.32 -6.66
C VAL A 142 1.76 -21.23 -7.77
N LEU A 143 2.96 -20.99 -8.33
CA LEU A 143 3.52 -21.82 -9.39
C LEU A 143 3.88 -23.23 -8.92
N LEU A 144 4.41 -23.37 -7.71
CA LEU A 144 4.73 -24.68 -7.11
C LEU A 144 3.45 -25.52 -6.93
N PHE A 145 2.39 -24.96 -6.34
CA PHE A 145 1.12 -25.68 -6.13
C PHE A 145 0.26 -25.82 -7.39
N SER A 146 0.56 -25.06 -8.44
CA SER A 146 0.03 -25.29 -9.78
C SER A 146 0.77 -26.38 -10.57
N GLY A 147 1.80 -27.03 -10.00
CA GLY A 147 2.56 -28.09 -10.67
C GLY A 147 3.60 -27.58 -11.68
N HIS A 148 4.02 -26.31 -11.60
CA HIS A 148 4.98 -25.67 -12.51
C HIS A 148 6.27 -25.25 -11.78
N PRO A 149 7.09 -26.19 -11.23
CA PRO A 149 8.28 -25.85 -10.46
C PRO A 149 9.37 -25.16 -11.29
N ALA A 150 9.53 -25.53 -12.55
CA ALA A 150 10.42 -24.83 -13.48
C ALA A 150 9.98 -23.38 -13.71
N GLY A 151 8.66 -23.14 -13.77
CA GLY A 151 8.08 -21.79 -13.83
C GLY A 151 8.41 -20.98 -12.59
N ALA A 152 8.36 -21.59 -11.39
CA ALA A 152 8.70 -20.91 -10.14
C ALA A 152 10.18 -20.46 -10.12
N ALA A 153 11.10 -21.33 -10.56
CA ALA A 153 12.50 -20.98 -10.71
C ALA A 153 12.71 -19.85 -11.74
N ALA A 154 12.06 -19.95 -12.90
CA ALA A 154 12.10 -18.91 -13.93
C ALA A 154 11.57 -17.56 -13.43
N PHE A 155 10.52 -17.57 -12.62
CA PHE A 155 9.97 -16.35 -12.01
C PHE A 155 10.98 -15.69 -11.05
N VAL A 156 11.66 -16.46 -10.20
CA VAL A 156 12.70 -15.93 -9.30
C VAL A 156 13.87 -15.34 -10.09
N VAL A 157 14.31 -16.02 -11.15
CA VAL A 157 15.37 -15.53 -12.04
C VAL A 157 14.92 -14.24 -12.75
N ALA A 158 13.69 -14.18 -13.22
CA ALA A 158 13.12 -12.99 -13.84
C ALA A 158 13.08 -11.80 -12.87
N VAL A 159 12.63 -12.03 -11.62
CA VAL A 159 12.64 -11.01 -10.56
C VAL A 159 14.05 -10.52 -10.28
N ALA A 160 15.03 -11.41 -10.16
CA ALA A 160 16.43 -11.05 -9.96
C ALA A 160 16.99 -10.24 -11.15
N GLY A 161 16.64 -10.62 -12.38
CA GLY A 161 17.00 -9.89 -13.59
C GLY A 161 16.40 -8.48 -13.63
N VAL A 162 15.13 -8.32 -13.23
CA VAL A 162 14.47 -7.01 -13.12
C VAL A 162 15.14 -6.15 -12.05
N VAL A 163 15.44 -6.70 -10.87
CA VAL A 163 16.17 -5.99 -9.81
C VAL A 163 17.54 -5.53 -10.30
N TYR A 164 18.28 -6.42 -10.98
CA TYR A 164 19.57 -6.06 -11.55
C TYR A 164 19.44 -4.93 -12.58
N ALA A 165 18.51 -5.07 -13.53
CA ALA A 165 18.30 -4.08 -14.59
C ALA A 165 17.87 -2.71 -14.05
N LEU A 166 16.93 -2.66 -13.11
CA LEU A 166 16.35 -1.41 -12.64
C LEU A 166 17.17 -0.73 -11.52
N LEU A 167 17.83 -1.52 -10.67
CA LEU A 167 18.50 -1.00 -9.47
C LEU A 167 20.03 -1.08 -9.55
N LEU A 168 20.60 -2.25 -9.91
CA LEU A 168 22.03 -2.50 -9.78
C LEU A 168 22.85 -2.05 -10.99
N SER A 169 22.24 -2.00 -12.18
CA SER A 169 22.90 -1.61 -13.42
C SER A 169 23.15 -0.10 -13.55
N GLY A 170 22.69 0.70 -12.58
CA GLY A 170 22.75 2.16 -12.65
C GLY A 170 21.94 2.70 -13.83
N GLU A 171 22.61 3.44 -14.72
CA GLU A 171 21.98 3.99 -15.94
C GLU A 171 22.30 3.19 -17.20
N THR A 172 22.97 2.04 -17.08
CA THR A 172 23.45 1.29 -18.25
C THR A 172 22.34 0.58 -19.02
N ILE A 173 21.34 0.04 -18.32
CA ILE A 173 20.20 -0.67 -18.95
C ILE A 173 18.97 0.23 -18.99
N VAL A 174 18.67 0.93 -17.90
CA VAL A 174 17.51 1.82 -17.79
C VAL A 174 17.98 3.19 -17.30
N ASP A 175 17.87 4.20 -18.14
CA ASP A 175 18.21 5.57 -17.79
C ASP A 175 17.16 6.19 -16.86
N GLN A 176 17.48 7.34 -16.25
CA GLN A 176 16.60 7.98 -15.30
C GLN A 176 15.26 8.45 -15.91
N THR A 177 15.25 8.81 -17.20
CA THR A 177 14.03 9.24 -17.91
C THR A 177 13.08 8.06 -18.07
N THR A 178 13.58 6.92 -18.54
CA THR A 178 12.80 5.69 -18.64
C THR A 178 12.28 5.25 -17.27
N MET A 179 13.11 5.35 -16.22
CA MET A 179 12.66 5.02 -14.87
C MET A 179 11.50 5.93 -14.41
N GLY A 180 11.53 7.22 -14.76
CA GLY A 180 10.42 8.15 -14.52
C GLY A 180 9.13 7.73 -15.23
N TYR A 181 9.19 7.31 -16.49
CA TYR A 181 8.02 6.80 -17.20
C TYR A 181 7.48 5.50 -16.61
N LEU A 182 8.37 4.59 -16.19
CA LEU A 182 7.97 3.37 -15.49
C LEU A 182 7.27 3.69 -14.18
N GLN A 183 7.82 4.62 -13.38
CA GLN A 183 7.21 5.10 -12.14
C GLN A 183 5.83 5.73 -12.40
N ALA A 184 5.68 6.56 -13.44
CA ALA A 184 4.38 7.09 -13.84
C ALA A 184 3.40 5.96 -14.21
N GLY A 185 3.87 4.97 -14.95
CA GLY A 185 3.11 3.77 -15.32
C GLY A 185 2.60 2.98 -14.12
N THR A 186 3.40 2.82 -13.07
CA THR A 186 2.95 2.14 -11.83
C THR A 186 1.81 2.88 -11.15
N GLY A 187 1.84 4.22 -11.15
CA GLY A 187 0.74 5.04 -10.65
C GLY A 187 -0.55 4.79 -11.43
N LEU A 188 -0.45 4.79 -12.76
CA LEU A 188 -1.60 4.52 -13.65
C LEU A 188 -2.16 3.12 -13.47
N LEU A 189 -1.30 2.11 -13.36
CA LEU A 189 -1.72 0.73 -13.10
C LEU A 189 -2.48 0.61 -11.78
N GLY A 190 -1.97 1.22 -10.70
CA GLY A 190 -2.65 1.23 -9.40
C GLY A 190 -4.02 1.93 -9.43
N MET A 191 -4.19 2.94 -10.30
CA MET A 191 -5.46 3.65 -10.49
C MET A 191 -6.46 2.87 -11.36
N SER A 192 -5.96 2.10 -12.33
CA SER A 192 -6.79 1.40 -13.32
C SER A 192 -7.78 0.41 -12.71
N SER A 193 -7.47 -0.16 -11.53
CA SER A 193 -8.37 -1.08 -10.85
C SER A 193 -9.57 -0.39 -10.19
N LYS A 194 -9.46 0.91 -9.88
CA LYS A 194 -10.49 1.69 -9.18
C LYS A 194 -11.54 2.26 -10.12
N VAL A 195 -11.15 2.57 -11.37
CA VAL A 195 -12.07 3.16 -12.37
C VAL A 195 -13.24 2.21 -12.70
N PRO A 196 -13.03 0.91 -13.01
CA PRO A 196 -14.13 -0.01 -13.22
C PRO A 196 -15.02 -0.17 -11.97
N GLN A 197 -14.44 -0.10 -10.77
CA GLN A 197 -15.20 -0.17 -9.52
C GLN A 197 -16.12 1.05 -9.37
N ILE A 198 -15.61 2.27 -9.61
CA ILE A 198 -16.39 3.52 -9.57
C ILE A 198 -17.56 3.46 -10.56
N VAL A 199 -17.28 3.02 -11.79
CA VAL A 199 -18.30 2.90 -12.86
C VAL A 199 -19.33 1.84 -12.50
N THR A 200 -18.92 0.73 -11.89
CA THR A 200 -19.82 -0.36 -11.50
C THR A 200 -20.76 0.09 -10.38
N VAL A 201 -20.25 0.74 -9.34
CA VAL A 201 -21.07 1.29 -8.24
C VAL A 201 -22.07 2.32 -8.76
N TRP A 202 -21.64 3.19 -9.68
CA TRP A 202 -22.52 4.16 -10.34
C TRP A 202 -23.64 3.47 -11.12
N LYS A 203 -23.30 2.50 -11.97
CA LYS A 203 -24.29 1.77 -12.80
C LYS A 203 -25.26 0.92 -11.98
N GLN A 204 -24.81 0.35 -10.87
CA GLN A 204 -25.64 -0.49 -10.01
C GLN A 204 -26.53 0.33 -9.05
N GLY A 205 -26.22 1.62 -8.86
CA GLY A 205 -26.91 2.48 -7.90
C GLY A 205 -26.77 1.99 -6.44
N GLY A 206 -25.68 1.27 -6.14
CA GLY A 206 -25.47 0.57 -4.88
C GLY A 206 -24.03 0.08 -4.74
N THR A 207 -23.55 -0.08 -3.51
CA THR A 207 -22.16 -0.50 -3.22
C THR A 207 -21.99 -2.02 -3.15
N GLY A 208 -23.08 -2.79 -3.05
CA GLY A 208 -23.04 -4.25 -3.11
C GLY A 208 -22.20 -4.88 -2.00
N GLN A 209 -21.19 -5.66 -2.39
CA GLN A 209 -20.25 -6.33 -1.49
C GLN A 209 -18.98 -5.51 -1.22
N LEU A 210 -18.95 -4.24 -1.65
CA LEU A 210 -17.80 -3.37 -1.42
C LEU A 210 -17.69 -3.05 0.08
N SER A 211 -16.54 -3.36 0.68
CA SER A 211 -16.29 -3.11 2.09
C SER A 211 -16.09 -1.62 2.37
N ALA A 212 -16.97 -1.02 3.19
CA ALA A 212 -16.81 0.36 3.65
C ALA A 212 -15.48 0.57 4.39
N VAL A 213 -15.09 -0.41 5.22
CA VAL A 213 -13.79 -0.37 5.95
C VAL A 213 -12.62 -0.29 4.96
N ALA A 214 -12.66 -1.07 3.88
CA ALA A 214 -11.62 -1.04 2.86
C ALA A 214 -11.60 0.30 2.10
N VAL A 215 -12.76 0.83 1.71
CA VAL A 215 -12.86 2.10 0.97
C VAL A 215 -12.34 3.28 1.79
N PHE A 216 -12.77 3.42 3.05
CA PHE A 216 -12.26 4.48 3.92
C PHE A 216 -10.79 4.25 4.31
N GLY A 217 -10.37 2.99 4.49
CA GLY A 217 -8.98 2.64 4.69
C GLY A 217 -8.08 3.08 3.53
N TYR A 218 -8.50 2.87 2.28
CA TYR A 218 -7.77 3.35 1.10
C TYR A 218 -7.71 4.88 1.04
N LEU A 219 -8.79 5.57 1.42
CA LEU A 219 -8.80 7.03 1.49
C LEU A 219 -7.79 7.55 2.51
N LEU A 220 -7.85 7.06 3.75
CA LEU A 220 -6.94 7.43 4.84
C LEU A 220 -5.48 7.08 4.50
N GLY A 221 -5.24 5.92 3.90
CA GLY A 221 -3.92 5.53 3.40
C GLY A 221 -3.39 6.49 2.35
N SER A 222 -4.23 6.91 1.38
CA SER A 222 -3.82 7.87 0.36
C SER A 222 -3.55 9.28 0.93
N ILE A 223 -4.32 9.74 1.91
CA ILE A 223 -4.02 10.99 2.64
C ILE A 223 -2.67 10.89 3.34
N SER A 224 -2.45 9.77 4.04
CA SER A 224 -1.19 9.50 4.75
C SER A 224 0.00 9.57 3.81
N ARG A 225 -0.09 8.95 2.63
CA ARG A 225 0.99 8.98 1.63
C ARG A 225 1.22 10.36 1.01
N ILE A 226 0.17 11.16 0.78
CA ILE A 226 0.33 12.55 0.34
C ILE A 226 1.08 13.34 1.41
N PHE A 227 0.68 13.20 2.68
CA PHE A 227 1.33 13.90 3.78
C PHE A 227 2.81 13.50 3.91
N THR A 228 3.13 12.20 3.96
CA THR A 228 4.53 11.76 4.09
C THR A 228 5.38 12.15 2.88
N THR A 229 4.82 12.11 1.67
CA THR A 229 5.53 12.57 0.47
C THR A 229 5.83 14.06 0.55
N LEU A 230 4.87 14.90 0.94
CA LEU A 230 5.09 16.35 1.08
C LEU A 230 6.14 16.70 2.15
N GLN A 231 6.30 15.87 3.18
CA GLN A 231 7.28 16.10 4.25
C GLN A 231 8.67 15.51 3.95
N GLU A 232 8.74 14.36 3.28
CA GLU A 232 9.99 13.59 3.14
C GLU A 232 10.55 13.56 1.71
N VAL A 233 9.78 13.95 0.70
CA VAL A 233 10.14 13.77 -0.71
C VAL A 233 9.88 15.05 -1.50
N ASN A 234 10.91 15.54 -2.20
CA ASN A 234 10.78 16.67 -3.13
C ASN A 234 10.59 16.18 -4.58
N ASP A 235 9.61 15.31 -4.80
CA ASP A 235 9.32 14.70 -6.12
C ASP A 235 7.86 14.87 -6.50
N LYS A 236 7.65 15.71 -7.52
CA LYS A 236 6.31 16.03 -8.03
C LYS A 236 5.65 14.83 -8.69
N LEU A 237 6.41 13.92 -9.30
CA LEU A 237 5.84 12.75 -9.97
C LEU A 237 5.17 11.81 -8.97
N ILE A 238 5.88 11.50 -7.88
CA ILE A 238 5.32 10.67 -6.78
C ILE A 238 4.10 11.37 -6.16
N LEU A 239 4.21 12.67 -5.91
CA LEU A 239 3.11 13.45 -5.35
C LEU A 239 1.85 13.43 -6.24
N TYR A 240 2.00 13.66 -7.55
CA TYR A 240 0.89 13.63 -8.50
C TYR A 240 0.23 12.25 -8.57
N ASN A 241 1.03 11.17 -8.53
CA ASN A 241 0.49 9.81 -8.48
C ASN A 241 -0.37 9.58 -7.23
N PHE A 242 0.08 10.04 -6.05
CA PHE A 242 -0.73 9.90 -4.83
C PHE A 242 -1.97 10.80 -4.83
N MET A 243 -1.88 12.02 -5.37
CA MET A 243 -3.04 12.91 -5.48
C MET A 243 -4.11 12.34 -6.40
N ALA A 244 -3.73 11.82 -7.57
CA ALA A 244 -4.69 11.20 -8.48
C ALA A 244 -5.29 9.90 -7.86
N GLY A 245 -4.50 9.12 -7.11
CA GLY A 245 -5.01 7.95 -6.39
C GLY A 245 -6.00 8.34 -5.28
N PHE A 246 -5.70 9.43 -4.57
CA PHE A 246 -6.60 10.01 -3.57
C PHE A 246 -7.92 10.47 -4.20
N SER A 247 -7.91 11.15 -5.35
CA SER A 247 -9.13 11.57 -6.04
C SER A 247 -10.06 10.39 -6.34
N LEU A 248 -9.52 9.27 -6.85
CA LEU A 248 -10.31 8.07 -7.12
C LEU A 248 -10.85 7.42 -5.83
N ASN A 249 -10.02 7.34 -4.78
CA ASN A 249 -10.46 6.83 -3.48
C ASN A 249 -11.54 7.72 -2.86
N LEU A 250 -11.43 9.04 -3.03
CA LEU A 250 -12.42 10.00 -2.57
C LEU A 250 -13.74 9.82 -3.32
N THR A 251 -13.72 9.64 -4.64
CA THR A 251 -14.92 9.33 -5.41
C THR A 251 -15.60 8.06 -4.91
N LEU A 252 -14.85 6.97 -4.68
CA LEU A 252 -15.41 5.73 -4.13
C LEU A 252 -15.98 5.93 -2.72
N ALA A 253 -15.32 6.71 -1.86
CA ALA A 253 -15.81 7.01 -0.52
C ALA A 253 -17.11 7.84 -0.55
N LEU A 254 -17.19 8.82 -1.45
CA LEU A 254 -18.41 9.60 -1.66
C LEU A 254 -19.55 8.73 -2.20
N GLN A 255 -19.27 7.85 -3.16
CA GLN A 255 -20.26 6.86 -3.63
C GLN A 255 -20.70 5.91 -2.50
N MET A 256 -19.78 5.48 -1.64
CA MET A 256 -20.09 4.65 -0.47
C MET A 256 -21.06 5.35 0.49
N ILE A 257 -20.82 6.63 0.78
CA ILE A 257 -21.71 7.43 1.64
C ILE A 257 -23.06 7.66 0.96
N TYR A 258 -23.06 8.03 -0.32
CA TYR A 258 -24.27 8.34 -1.07
C TYR A 258 -25.20 7.13 -1.24
N TYR A 259 -24.64 5.97 -1.58
CA TYR A 259 -25.40 4.73 -1.79
C TYR A 259 -25.51 3.84 -0.55
N TRP A 260 -25.15 4.34 0.64
CA TRP A 260 -25.12 3.56 1.89
C TRP A 260 -26.44 2.86 2.22
N LYS A 261 -27.56 3.47 1.84
CA LYS A 261 -28.92 2.96 2.09
C LYS A 261 -29.65 2.50 0.82
N SER A 262 -29.00 2.50 -0.34
CA SER A 262 -29.65 2.17 -1.60
C SER A 262 -29.76 0.66 -1.77
N PRO A 263 -30.97 0.10 -2.02
CA PRO A 263 -31.10 -1.30 -2.39
C PRO A 263 -30.40 -1.51 -3.74
N VAL A 264 -29.46 -2.45 -3.79
CA VAL A 264 -28.73 -2.75 -5.02
C VAL A 264 -29.73 -3.31 -6.03
N ASN A 265 -29.88 -2.63 -7.17
CA ASN A 265 -30.57 -3.18 -8.33
C ASN A 265 -29.68 -4.27 -8.93
N ALA A 266 -29.69 -5.46 -8.33
CA ALA A 266 -28.91 -6.58 -8.82
C ALA A 266 -29.38 -6.92 -10.25
N PRO A 267 -28.49 -7.00 -11.26
CA PRO A 267 -28.86 -7.60 -12.53
C PRO A 267 -29.27 -9.05 -12.24
N ALA A 268 -30.47 -9.43 -12.68
CA ALA A 268 -31.05 -10.75 -12.45
C ALA A 268 -30.01 -11.85 -12.71
N LYS A 269 -29.75 -12.69 -11.71
CA LYS A 269 -29.06 -13.96 -11.91
C LYS A 269 -29.80 -14.71 -13.01
N LYS A 270 -29.24 -14.81 -14.22
CA LYS A 270 -29.58 -15.91 -15.13
C LYS A 270 -29.05 -17.17 -14.45
N SER A 271 -29.92 -17.79 -13.66
CA SER A 271 -29.72 -19.16 -13.20
C SER A 271 -29.54 -20.02 -14.45
N LYS A 272 -28.31 -20.47 -14.71
CA LYS A 272 -28.09 -21.63 -15.58
C LYS A 272 -28.51 -22.87 -14.78
N THR A 273 -29.81 -23.01 -14.53
CA THR A 273 -30.43 -24.33 -14.35
C THR A 273 -31.00 -24.69 -15.72
N LYS A 274 -30.10 -25.06 -16.64
CA LYS A 274 -30.53 -25.68 -17.89
C LYS A 274 -30.76 -27.15 -17.55
N LYS A 275 -32.04 -27.48 -17.35
CA LYS A 275 -32.69 -28.74 -17.76
C LYS A 275 -31.76 -29.60 -18.62
N LEU A 276 -31.24 -30.68 -18.04
CA LEU A 276 -30.76 -31.86 -18.74
C LEU A 276 -31.68 -32.99 -18.26
N GLU A 277 -32.94 -32.90 -18.66
CA GLU A 277 -33.90 -34.00 -18.66
C GLU A 277 -34.78 -33.76 -19.90
N ASP A 278 -34.77 -34.78 -20.76
CA ASP A 278 -35.65 -35.05 -21.90
C ASP A 278 -35.58 -34.14 -23.12
N GLU A 279 -34.67 -34.49 -24.04
CA GLU A 279 -35.04 -34.81 -25.44
C GLU A 279 -33.86 -35.51 -26.13
N GLY A 280 -33.73 -36.79 -25.83
CA GLY A 280 -32.86 -37.74 -26.53
C GLY A 280 -33.65 -39.01 -26.84
N SER A 281 -34.80 -38.85 -27.49
CA SER A 281 -35.56 -39.95 -28.08
C SER A 281 -35.40 -39.87 -29.59
N SER A 282 -34.55 -40.73 -30.14
CA SER A 282 -34.86 -41.61 -31.28
C SER A 282 -33.58 -41.94 -32.05
N ASP A 283 -33.24 -43.23 -32.02
CA ASP A 283 -32.77 -44.01 -33.17
C ASP A 283 -31.30 -43.82 -33.59
N THR A 284 -30.51 -44.84 -33.96
CA THR A 284 -30.58 -46.30 -33.92
C THR A 284 -29.24 -46.81 -34.53
N TRP A 285 -28.88 -48.06 -34.21
CA TRP A 285 -27.98 -48.98 -34.95
C TRP A 285 -26.44 -48.82 -34.90
N CYS A 286 -25.84 -49.94 -34.45
CA CYS A 286 -24.48 -50.47 -34.63
C CYS A 286 -23.35 -49.93 -33.75
#